data_AF-A0A7Y4WEQ1-F1
#
_entry.id   AF-A0A7Y4WEQ1-F1
#
_cell.length_a   1.000
_cell.length_b   1.000
_cell.length_c   1.000
_cell.angle_alpha   90.00
_cell.angle_beta   90.00
_cell.angle_gamma   90.00
#
_symmetry.space_group_name_H-M   'P 1'
#
loop_
_entity.id
_entity.type
_entity.pdbx_description
1 polymer ?
#
loop_
_entity_poly.entity_id
_entity_poly.type
_entity_poly.pdbx_seq_one_letter_code
_entity_poly.pdbx_strand_id
1 'polypeptide(L)'
;IRSVVAGDYHTAALTQSGEVMTWGQDAHYETGRGGNGAAPGRVKGVVGATSIAAAHSTTIVVTGSGRAFTWGEVRPWTRPGSAGASNLSGGSPILLWLDGLDLP
;
A
#
# COMPACT_ATOMS: atom_id res chain seq x y z
N ILE A 1 -6.48 6.51 -16.53
CA ILE A 1 -5.59 5.73 -15.65
C ILE A 1 -4.16 6.10 -15.98
N ARG A 2 -3.32 6.33 -14.97
CA ARG A 2 -1.91 6.72 -15.10
C ARG A 2 -0.98 5.51 -15.04
N SER A 3 -1.19 4.62 -14.09
CA SER A 3 -0.42 3.38 -13.96
C SER A 3 -1.26 2.28 -13.32
N VAL A 4 -0.87 1.03 -13.55
CA VAL A 4 -1.47 -0.17 -12.95
C VAL A 4 -0.33 -1.07 -12.50
N VAL A 5 -0.46 -1.65 -11.32
CA VAL A 5 0.48 -2.62 -10.75
C VAL A 5 -0.32 -3.79 -10.18
N ALA A 6 0.27 -4.97 -10.19
CA ALA A 6 -0.34 -6.17 -9.62
C ALA A 6 0.63 -6.81 -8.64
N GLY A 7 0.09 -7.27 -7.51
CA GLY A 7 0.72 -8.30 -6.70
C GLY A 7 0.29 -9.68 -7.18
N ASP A 8 0.52 -10.69 -6.36
CA ASP A 8 0.17 -12.07 -6.69
C ASP A 8 -1.34 -12.29 -6.57
N TYR A 9 -1.99 -11.55 -5.67
CA TYR A 9 -3.42 -11.74 -5.34
C TYR A 9 -4.30 -10.50 -5.53
N HIS A 10 -3.71 -9.32 -5.77
CA HIS A 10 -4.45 -8.07 -5.92
C HIS A 10 -3.88 -7.19 -7.03
N THR A 11 -4.66 -6.22 -7.45
CA THR A 11 -4.26 -5.22 -8.44
C THR A 11 -4.58 -3.84 -7.91
N ALA A 12 -3.68 -2.89 -8.17
CA ALA A 12 -3.83 -1.50 -7.83
C ALA A 12 -3.64 -0.62 -9.07
N ALA A 13 -4.42 0.44 -9.18
CA ALA A 13 -4.34 1.42 -10.26
C ALA A 13 -4.28 2.85 -9.71
N LEU A 14 -3.46 3.67 -10.34
CA LEU A 14 -3.34 5.09 -10.10
C LEU A 14 -4.14 5.84 -11.16
N THR A 15 -5.06 6.71 -10.75
CA THR A 15 -5.80 7.57 -11.65
C THR A 15 -4.99 8.82 -12.04
N GLN A 16 -5.42 9.54 -13.07
CA GLN A 16 -4.82 10.85 -13.41
C GLN A 16 -5.11 11.92 -12.34
N SER A 17 -6.18 11.74 -11.56
CA SER A 17 -6.53 12.58 -10.41
C SER A 17 -5.68 12.32 -9.16
N GLY A 18 -4.78 11.33 -9.18
CA GLY A 18 -3.95 10.97 -8.03
C GLY A 18 -4.68 10.12 -6.98
N GLU A 19 -5.75 9.44 -7.38
CA GLU A 19 -6.50 8.49 -6.56
C GLU A 19 -6.00 7.07 -6.80
N VAL A 20 -6.07 6.23 -5.76
CA VAL A 20 -5.67 4.82 -5.84
C VAL A 20 -6.90 3.93 -5.77
N MET A 21 -6.99 3.03 -6.73
CA MET A 21 -8.04 2.02 -6.84
C MET A 21 -7.42 0.64 -6.64
N THR A 22 -8.06 -0.23 -5.87
CA THR A 22 -7.60 -1.59 -5.58
C THR A 22 -8.73 -2.61 -5.72
N TRP A 23 -8.38 -3.80 -6.18
CA TRP A 23 -9.27 -4.95 -6.30
C TRP A 23 -8.49 -6.27 -6.25
N GLY A 24 -9.19 -7.38 -6.07
CA GLY A 24 -8.63 -8.71 -5.94
C GLY A 24 -8.90 -9.31 -4.57
N GLN A 25 -7.96 -10.10 -4.08
CA GLN A 25 -7.99 -10.71 -2.75
C GLN A 25 -7.62 -9.67 -1.68
N ASP A 26 -8.19 -9.85 -0.49
CA ASP A 26 -8.05 -9.02 0.70
C ASP A 26 -7.84 -9.87 1.96
N ALA A 27 -7.36 -11.11 1.80
CA ALA A 27 -7.14 -12.04 2.91
C ALA A 27 -6.06 -11.56 3.89
N HIS A 28 -5.11 -10.76 3.39
CA HIS A 28 -4.06 -10.11 4.15
C HIS A 28 -4.16 -8.59 4.05
N TYR A 29 -5.36 -8.05 3.81
CA TYR A 29 -5.62 -6.61 3.69
C TYR A 29 -4.99 -5.93 2.47
N GLU A 30 -4.73 -6.70 1.41
CA GLU A 30 -4.03 -6.24 0.20
C GLU A 30 -4.77 -5.12 -0.54
N THR A 31 -6.09 -5.03 -0.37
CA THR A 31 -6.87 -3.95 -1.02
C THR A 31 -6.76 -2.63 -0.27
N GLY A 32 -6.45 -2.62 1.04
CA GLY A 32 -6.36 -1.39 1.84
C GLY A 32 -7.69 -0.63 1.98
N ARG A 33 -8.81 -1.23 1.56
CA ARG A 33 -10.16 -0.67 1.66
C ARG A 33 -11.18 -1.62 2.29
N GLY A 34 -10.79 -2.88 2.49
CA GLY A 34 -11.69 -3.94 2.92
C GLY A 34 -12.47 -4.53 1.75
N GLY A 35 -12.50 -5.86 1.70
CA GLY A 35 -13.38 -6.65 0.87
C GLY A 35 -12.73 -7.22 -0.38
N ASN A 36 -12.96 -8.52 -0.59
CA ASN A 36 -12.56 -9.25 -1.79
C ASN A 36 -13.40 -8.85 -3.00
N GLY A 37 -12.82 -8.98 -4.20
CA GLY A 37 -13.57 -9.00 -5.44
C GLY A 37 -12.84 -8.33 -6.60
N ALA A 38 -13.26 -8.66 -7.83
CA ALA A 38 -12.66 -8.14 -9.07
C ALA A 38 -13.04 -6.68 -9.39
N ALA A 39 -13.94 -6.07 -8.61
CA ALA A 39 -14.38 -4.70 -8.83
C ALA A 39 -13.36 -3.69 -8.26
N PRO A 40 -12.84 -2.75 -9.07
CA PRO A 40 -12.00 -1.66 -8.60
C PRO A 40 -12.74 -0.80 -7.57
N GLY A 41 -12.16 -0.66 -6.38
CA GLY A 41 -12.68 0.22 -5.34
C GLY A 41 -11.62 1.20 -4.87
N ARG A 42 -12.05 2.38 -4.46
CA ARG A 42 -11.14 3.46 -4.03
C ARG A 42 -10.58 3.19 -2.63
N VAL A 43 -9.26 3.33 -2.49
CA VAL A 43 -8.57 3.35 -1.20
C VAL A 43 -8.76 4.71 -0.54
N LYS A 44 -9.32 4.74 0.67
CA LYS A 44 -9.50 5.98 1.44
C LYS A 44 -8.19 6.35 2.15
N GLY A 45 -7.94 7.64 2.33
CA GLY A 45 -6.77 8.14 3.09
C GLY A 45 -5.51 8.41 2.26
N VAL A 46 -5.47 8.00 1.00
CA VAL A 46 -4.38 8.33 0.06
C VAL A 46 -4.87 9.41 -0.90
N VAL A 47 -4.24 10.59 -0.87
CA VAL A 47 -4.58 11.73 -1.73
C VAL A 47 -3.31 12.23 -2.40
N GLY A 48 -3.39 12.49 -3.71
CA GLY A 48 -2.26 13.03 -4.48
C GLY A 48 -1.15 12.02 -4.69
N ALA A 49 -1.50 10.75 -4.93
CA ALA A 49 -0.53 9.71 -5.28
C ALA A 49 0.16 10.03 -6.61
N THR A 50 1.47 9.88 -6.65
CA THR A 50 2.31 10.11 -7.84
C THR A 50 2.87 8.82 -8.42
N SER A 51 3.14 7.84 -7.55
CA SER A 51 3.68 6.53 -7.91
C SER A 51 3.06 5.43 -7.05
N ILE A 52 2.87 4.26 -7.64
CA ILE A 52 2.35 3.06 -6.97
C ILE A 52 3.23 1.86 -7.32
N ALA A 53 3.38 0.93 -6.38
CA ALA A 53 4.05 -0.35 -6.56
C ALA A 53 3.27 -1.43 -5.80
N ALA A 54 3.26 -2.65 -6.33
CA ALA A 54 2.70 -3.82 -5.65
C ALA A 54 3.70 -4.97 -5.71
N ALA A 55 3.66 -5.79 -4.67
CA ALA A 55 4.37 -7.06 -4.53
C ALA A 55 3.39 -8.11 -3.98
N HIS A 56 3.81 -9.37 -3.87
CA HIS A 56 3.06 -10.55 -3.41
C HIS A 56 1.69 -10.24 -2.79
N SER A 57 1.66 -9.74 -1.55
CA SER A 57 0.45 -9.33 -0.83
C SER A 57 0.57 -7.90 -0.27
N THR A 58 1.36 -7.04 -0.89
CA THR A 58 1.67 -5.70 -0.37
C THR A 58 1.50 -4.63 -1.44
N THR A 59 0.94 -3.48 -1.07
CA THR A 59 0.92 -2.28 -1.93
C THR A 59 1.65 -1.14 -1.25
N ILE A 60 2.46 -0.40 -2.02
CA ILE A 60 3.13 0.81 -1.59
C ILE A 60 2.74 1.95 -2.53
N VAL A 61 2.43 3.12 -1.96
CA VAL A 61 2.07 4.32 -2.70
C VAL A 61 2.86 5.51 -2.17
N VAL A 62 3.37 6.33 -3.09
CA VAL A 62 4.05 7.59 -2.76
C VAL A 62 3.18 8.75 -3.23
N THR A 63 3.02 9.76 -2.39
CA THR A 63 2.30 11.00 -2.71
C THR A 63 3.26 12.09 -3.16
N GLY A 64 2.73 13.09 -3.87
CA GLY A 64 3.50 14.27 -4.29
C GLY A 64 4.03 15.11 -3.13
N SER A 65 3.52 14.90 -1.92
CA SER A 65 4.02 15.50 -0.68
C SER A 65 5.22 14.77 -0.06
N GLY A 66 5.75 13.72 -0.71
CA GLY A 66 6.89 12.94 -0.20
C GLY A 66 6.51 11.84 0.80
N ARG A 67 5.22 11.65 1.09
CA ARG A 67 4.75 10.64 2.04
C ARG A 67 4.58 9.28 1.35
N ALA A 68 5.03 8.22 1.98
CA ALA A 68 4.80 6.85 1.52
C ALA A 68 3.76 6.15 2.39
N PHE A 69 2.86 5.42 1.77
CA PHE A 69 1.82 4.62 2.42
C PHE A 69 1.99 3.17 1.99
N THR A 70 1.87 2.24 2.94
CA THR A 70 1.89 0.80 2.66
C THR A 70 0.71 0.11 3.32
N TRP A 71 0.17 -0.93 2.68
CA TRP A 71 -0.80 -1.83 3.28
C TRP A 71 -0.65 -3.24 2.73
N GLY A 72 -1.35 -4.19 3.36
CA GLY A 72 -1.25 -5.61 3.05
C GLY A 72 -0.35 -6.36 4.04
N GLU A 73 0.15 -7.52 3.61
CA GLU A 73 1.10 -8.31 4.39
C GLU A 73 2.46 -7.63 4.38
N VAL A 74 2.85 -7.00 5.50
CA VAL A 74 4.19 -6.44 5.66
C VAL A 74 5.00 -7.43 6.50
N ARG A 75 5.80 -8.26 5.84
CA ARG A 75 6.71 -9.16 6.54
C ARG A 75 7.89 -8.38 7.12
N PRO A 76 8.27 -8.59 8.39
CA PRO A 76 9.29 -7.78 9.09
C PRO A 76 10.73 -7.96 8.58
N TRP A 77 10.95 -8.54 7.39
CA TRP A 77 12.28 -8.82 6.84
C TRP A 77 12.85 -7.72 5.92
N THR A 78 12.10 -6.65 5.61
CA THR A 78 12.53 -5.59 4.68
C THR A 78 13.07 -4.31 5.33
N ARG A 79 13.41 -4.36 6.63
CA ARG A 79 14.20 -3.29 7.29
C ARG A 79 15.34 -3.89 8.12
N PRO A 80 16.60 -3.49 7.91
CA PRO A 80 17.62 -3.65 8.95
C PRO A 80 17.13 -2.93 10.21
N GLY A 81 16.81 -3.67 11.28
CA GLY A 81 16.33 -3.11 12.56
C GLY A 81 14.87 -3.39 12.95
N SER A 82 14.07 -4.09 12.13
CA SER A 82 12.66 -4.43 12.45
C SER A 82 12.45 -5.80 13.11
N ALA A 83 13.44 -6.31 13.84
CA ALA A 83 13.30 -7.50 14.67
C ALA A 83 12.42 -7.21 15.91
N GLY A 84 11.10 -7.07 15.73
CA GLY A 84 10.20 -6.87 16.87
C GLY A 84 8.77 -6.43 16.56
N ALA A 85 8.46 -5.94 15.35
CA ALA A 85 7.09 -5.54 15.01
C ALA A 85 6.29 -6.78 14.55
N SER A 86 5.58 -7.41 15.49
CA SER A 86 4.60 -8.45 15.19
C SER A 86 3.48 -7.87 14.32
N ASN A 87 3.41 -8.29 13.06
CA ASN A 87 2.30 -8.05 12.12
C ASN A 87 1.77 -6.60 12.03
N LEU A 88 2.35 -5.80 11.12
CA LEU A 88 1.74 -4.55 10.64
C LEU A 88 0.62 -4.79 9.61
N SER A 89 0.09 -6.01 9.53
CA SER A 89 -1.03 -6.37 8.65
C SER A 89 -2.32 -5.69 9.12
N GLY A 90 -2.60 -4.52 8.56
CA GLY A 90 -3.82 -3.75 8.82
C GLY A 90 -4.52 -3.34 7.53
N GLY A 91 -5.85 -3.36 7.57
CA GLY A 91 -6.77 -2.89 6.50
C GLY A 91 -6.57 -1.45 6.03
N SER A 92 -5.83 -0.65 6.80
CA SER A 92 -5.65 0.77 6.54
C SER A 92 -4.22 1.04 6.06
N PRO A 93 -4.03 1.91 5.05
CA PRO A 93 -2.71 2.39 4.65
C PRO A 93 -1.93 2.97 5.83
N ILE A 94 -0.80 2.35 6.16
CA ILE A 94 0.13 2.82 7.19
C ILE A 94 1.10 3.79 6.53
N LEU A 95 1.26 4.97 7.12
CA LEU A 95 2.26 5.94 6.72
C LEU A 95 3.66 5.43 7.08
N LEU A 96 4.48 5.15 6.07
CA LEU A 96 5.92 5.01 6.22
C LEU A 96 6.54 6.39 6.03
N TRP A 97 6.96 7.02 7.12
CA TRP A 97 7.82 8.20 7.03
C TRP A 97 9.22 7.70 6.58
N LEU A 98 9.70 8.26 5.48
CA LEU A 98 11.01 7.96 4.88
C LEU A 98 11.87 9.24 4.85
N ASP A 99 11.66 10.12 5.83
CA ASP A 99 12.65 11.14 6.12
C ASP A 99 13.67 10.44 7.03
N GLY A 100 14.95 10.50 6.64
CA GLY A 100 15.99 9.58 7.09
C GLY A 100 16.01 9.27 8.59
N LEU A 101 16.24 7.98 8.91
CA LEU A 101 16.85 7.48 10.14
C LEU A 101 16.84 8.44 11.34
N ASP A 102 15.70 8.60 12.01
CA ASP A 102 15.70 8.99 13.42
C ASP A 102 15.21 7.79 14.24
N LEU A 103 16.15 6.85 14.44
CA LEU A 103 16.14 6.03 15.64
C LEU A 103 16.48 6.95 16.83
N PRO A 104 15.89 6.74 18.02
CA PRO A 104 16.40 7.37 19.24
C PRO A 104 17.86 6.97 19.52
#